data_AF-A0A9Q0XJ17-F1
#
_entry.id   AF-A0A9Q0XJ17-F1
#
_cell.length_a   1.000
_cell.length_b   1.000
_cell.length_c   1.000
_cell.angle_alpha   90.00
_cell.angle_beta   90.00
_cell.angle_gamma   90.00
#
_symmetry.space_group_name_H-M   'P 1'
#
loop_
_entity.id
_entity.type
_entity.pdbx_description
1 polymer ?
#
loop_
_entity_poly.entity_id
_entity_poly.type
_entity_poly.pdbx_seq_one_letter_code
_entity_poly.pdbx_strand_id
1 'polypeptide(L)'
;MAFPCSSCCCCPWFSIPLAEREPLNTQQPRPSHQGFRRAHISKERPLKLKRAGVPKIDSLFANIAETFNKQQGDCLALREVIQGLKETFCCSPASSLSVCIEKILQEYRACNVQVHMEGYRFELAVREKEVPEKLKWAQQQVGELNRATLGVISMETKLQEMIHSVLQNQDKLIEKVKAVNLEYLDQIRVEGNLQENIQDVRLAEQYSKQYGEEANSVLREMSNSVGFTL
;
A
#
# COMPACT_ATOMS: atom_id res chain seq x y z
N MET A 1 -56.51 35.56 82.36
CA MET A 1 -57.43 35.90 81.26
C MET A 1 -57.90 34.60 80.61
N ALA A 2 -59.11 34.65 80.07
CA ALA A 2 -60.03 33.55 79.81
C ALA A 2 -59.61 32.52 78.73
N PHE A 3 -59.93 31.24 79.00
CA PHE A 3 -60.65 30.20 78.20
C PHE A 3 -60.43 30.06 76.66
N PRO A 4 -60.77 28.90 76.03
CA PRO A 4 -60.13 27.57 76.09
C PRO A 4 -60.16 26.84 74.70
N CYS A 5 -60.02 25.50 74.71
CA CYS A 5 -60.40 24.52 73.65
C CYS A 5 -59.49 24.42 72.41
N SER A 6 -59.34 23.30 71.72
CA SER A 6 -59.60 21.86 71.93
C SER A 6 -59.10 21.18 70.64
N SER A 7 -58.49 19.99 70.78
CA SER A 7 -58.51 18.85 69.85
C SER A 7 -57.92 18.91 68.43
N CYS A 8 -57.38 17.74 68.07
CA CYS A 8 -57.27 17.09 66.75
C CYS A 8 -55.96 17.19 65.93
N CYS A 9 -55.26 16.06 65.95
CA CYS A 9 -54.66 15.27 64.87
C CYS A 9 -54.59 15.80 63.42
N CYS A 10 -53.53 15.31 62.74
CA CYS A 10 -53.38 15.00 61.31
C CYS A 10 -52.42 15.93 60.52
N CYS A 11 -51.40 15.30 59.93
CA CYS A 11 -50.64 15.82 58.80
C CYS A 11 -51.54 16.01 57.56
N PRO A 12 -51.30 17.04 56.74
CA PRO A 12 -51.31 16.86 55.27
C PRO A 12 -50.20 17.70 54.60
N TRP A 13 -49.47 17.35 53.52
CA TRP A 13 -49.76 16.73 52.21
C TRP A 13 -50.66 17.57 51.27
N PHE A 14 -50.01 18.14 50.22
CA PHE A 14 -50.46 18.61 48.88
C PHE A 14 -51.00 20.06 48.70
N SER A 15 -50.74 20.88 47.64
CA SER A 15 -50.35 20.73 46.20
C SER A 15 -49.68 22.03 45.63
N ILE A 16 -48.52 22.06 44.90
CA ILE A 16 -48.20 22.01 43.41
C ILE A 16 -48.61 23.28 42.59
N PRO A 17 -47.91 23.80 41.51
CA PRO A 17 -46.75 23.35 40.68
C PRO A 17 -45.61 24.42 40.55
N LEU A 18 -44.44 24.27 39.88
CA LEU A 18 -44.14 23.94 38.48
C LEU A 18 -42.60 23.87 38.30
N ALA A 19 -42.05 22.70 37.94
CA ALA A 19 -40.80 22.50 37.20
C ALA A 19 -40.45 21.00 37.28
N GLU A 20 -41.20 20.19 36.52
CA GLU A 20 -40.89 18.78 36.31
C GLU A 20 -39.50 18.65 35.67
N ARG A 21 -38.56 18.03 36.40
CA ARG A 21 -37.34 17.50 35.83
C ARG A 21 -37.67 16.13 35.25
N GLU A 22 -37.67 16.05 33.91
CA GLU A 22 -37.76 14.81 33.16
C GLU A 22 -36.54 13.88 33.40
N PRO A 23 -36.72 12.56 33.17
CA PRO A 23 -35.89 11.50 33.73
C PRO A 23 -34.68 11.10 32.89
N LEU A 24 -33.77 10.37 33.55
CA LEU A 24 -32.60 9.65 33.05
C LEU A 24 -32.78 9.05 31.64
N ASN A 25 -32.24 9.73 30.63
CA ASN A 25 -31.99 9.11 29.33
C ASN A 25 -30.77 9.73 28.65
N THR A 26 -29.59 9.18 28.94
CA THR A 26 -28.50 9.15 27.96
C THR A 26 -27.99 7.73 27.95
N GLN A 27 -28.52 6.94 27.01
CA GLN A 27 -27.77 5.86 26.40
C GLN A 27 -26.45 6.47 25.91
N GLN A 28 -25.41 6.42 26.73
CA GLN A 28 -24.06 6.52 26.22
C GLN A 28 -23.91 5.36 25.24
N PRO A 29 -23.64 5.62 23.96
CA PRO A 29 -23.15 4.57 23.10
C PRO A 29 -21.89 4.08 23.79
N ARG A 30 -21.89 2.82 24.23
CA ARG A 30 -20.65 2.06 24.35
C ARG A 30 -19.84 2.43 23.10
N PRO A 31 -18.55 2.76 23.21
CA PRO A 31 -17.69 2.60 22.06
C PRO A 31 -17.92 1.16 21.63
N SER A 32 -18.66 1.01 20.54
CA SER A 32 -18.65 -0.22 19.78
C SER A 32 -17.18 -0.56 19.62
N HIS A 33 -16.85 -1.85 19.64
CA HIS A 33 -15.59 -2.35 19.15
C HIS A 33 -15.42 -1.93 17.68
N GLN A 34 -15.20 -0.64 17.43
CA GLN A 34 -14.76 -0.07 16.18
C GLN A 34 -13.29 -0.38 16.14
N GLY A 35 -13.03 -1.53 15.51
CA GLY A 35 -11.81 -1.86 14.82
C GLY A 35 -10.55 -1.60 15.64
N PHE A 36 -9.89 -2.69 16.03
CA PHE A 36 -8.43 -2.72 15.92
C PHE A 36 -8.02 -1.80 14.77
N ARG A 37 -7.32 -0.70 15.09
CA ARG A 37 -6.72 0.18 14.09
C ARG A 37 -5.91 -0.74 13.19
N ARG A 38 -6.51 -1.14 12.06
CA ARG A 38 -5.88 -2.03 11.10
C ARG A 38 -4.64 -1.29 10.70
N ALA A 39 -3.48 -1.92 10.86
CA ALA A 39 -2.29 -1.50 10.16
C ALA A 39 -2.57 -1.79 8.67
N HIS A 40 -3.39 -0.93 8.06
CA HIS A 40 -3.72 -0.96 6.66
C HIS A 40 -2.40 -0.94 5.92
N ILE A 41 -2.18 -1.98 5.10
CA ILE A 41 -1.14 -1.97 4.07
C ILE A 41 -1.26 -0.62 3.37
N SER A 42 -0.19 0.16 3.43
CA SER A 42 -0.08 1.38 2.65
C SER A 42 0.87 1.11 1.50
N LYS A 43 0.76 1.94 0.46
CA LYS A 43 1.64 1.90 -0.73
C LYS A 43 3.14 1.90 -0.39
N GLU A 44 3.49 2.33 0.83
CA GLU A 44 4.88 2.52 1.29
C GLU A 44 5.29 1.60 2.45
N ARG A 45 4.36 0.83 3.03
CA ARG A 45 4.68 -0.08 4.12
C ARG A 45 4.86 -1.51 3.61
N PRO A 46 5.88 -2.24 4.09
CA PRO A 46 6.04 -3.65 3.77
C PRO A 46 4.83 -4.46 4.23
N LEU A 47 4.40 -5.38 3.38
CA LEU A 47 3.42 -6.42 3.69
C LEU A 47 3.99 -7.36 4.75
N LYS A 48 3.26 -7.52 5.85
CA LYS A 48 3.60 -8.45 6.95
C LYS A 48 2.39 -9.31 7.24
N LEU A 49 2.50 -10.60 6.94
CA LEU A 49 1.43 -11.57 7.13
C LEU A 49 1.64 -12.36 8.42
N LYS A 50 0.55 -12.64 9.12
CA LYS A 50 0.54 -13.35 10.41
C LYS A 50 0.62 -14.86 10.20
N ARG A 51 0.99 -15.61 11.25
CA ARG A 51 1.01 -17.08 11.19
C ARG A 51 -0.39 -17.66 11.40
N ALA A 52 -0.82 -18.51 10.48
CA ALA A 52 -2.05 -19.30 10.53
C ALA A 52 -1.83 -20.72 11.10
N GLY A 53 -0.61 -21.05 11.55
CA GLY A 53 -0.33 -22.25 12.34
C GLY A 53 -0.23 -23.55 11.54
N VAL A 54 -0.39 -23.49 10.22
CA VAL A 54 -0.16 -24.61 9.30
C VAL A 54 1.10 -24.30 8.49
N PRO A 55 2.20 -25.06 8.63
CA PRO A 55 3.50 -24.71 8.02
C PRO A 55 3.43 -24.40 6.53
N LYS A 56 2.69 -25.21 5.75
CA LYS A 56 2.54 -24.99 4.30
C LYS A 56 1.79 -23.70 3.97
N ILE A 57 0.81 -23.32 4.78
CA ILE A 57 0.03 -22.08 4.61
C ILE A 57 0.90 -20.88 5.03
N ASP A 58 1.62 -21.01 6.13
CA ASP A 58 2.55 -19.98 6.62
C ASP A 58 3.66 -19.69 5.61
N SER A 59 4.25 -20.73 5.00
CA SER A 59 5.23 -20.56 3.91
C SER A 59 4.64 -19.88 2.68
N LEU A 60 3.40 -20.21 2.30
CA LEU A 60 2.73 -19.57 1.16
C LEU A 60 2.57 -18.06 1.39
N PHE A 61 2.07 -17.66 2.56
CA PHE A 61 1.96 -16.25 2.91
C PHE A 61 3.32 -15.56 3.02
N ALA A 62 4.32 -16.20 3.63
CA ALA A 62 5.69 -15.66 3.68
C ALA A 62 6.25 -15.38 2.28
N ASN A 63 6.10 -16.31 1.34
CA ASN A 63 6.55 -16.16 -0.03
C ASN A 63 5.83 -15.02 -0.78
N ILE A 64 4.52 -14.86 -0.55
CA ILE A 64 3.74 -13.73 -1.09
C ILE A 64 4.28 -12.41 -0.53
N ALA A 65 4.45 -12.32 0.79
CA ALA A 65 4.94 -11.10 1.44
C ALA A 65 6.33 -10.72 0.95
N GLU A 66 7.27 -11.68 0.86
CA GLU A 66 8.61 -11.44 0.34
C GLU A 66 8.58 -10.95 -1.11
N THR A 67 7.83 -11.64 -1.98
CA THR A 67 7.77 -11.30 -3.41
C THR A 67 7.10 -9.94 -3.64
N PHE A 68 6.00 -9.65 -2.91
CA PHE A 68 5.34 -8.34 -2.94
C PHE A 68 6.28 -7.24 -2.46
N ASN A 69 6.97 -7.44 -1.33
CA ASN A 69 7.87 -6.42 -0.77
C ASN A 69 9.05 -6.13 -1.69
N LYS A 70 9.55 -7.15 -2.40
CA LYS A 70 10.57 -6.94 -3.44
C LYS A 70 10.02 -6.09 -4.59
N GLN A 71 8.86 -6.44 -5.13
CA GLN A 71 8.21 -5.64 -6.19
C GLN A 71 7.94 -4.19 -5.74
N GLN A 72 7.47 -4.00 -4.51
CA GLN A 72 7.26 -2.69 -3.90
C GLN A 72 8.58 -1.91 -3.81
N GLY A 73 9.66 -2.52 -3.32
CA GLY A 73 10.97 -1.90 -3.22
C GLY A 73 11.51 -1.45 -4.58
N ASP A 74 11.40 -2.29 -5.60
CA ASP A 74 11.80 -1.93 -6.97
C ASP A 74 10.92 -0.78 -7.53
N CYS A 75 9.63 -0.76 -7.22
CA CYS A 75 8.74 0.33 -7.63
C CYS A 75 9.05 1.66 -6.91
N LEU A 76 9.45 1.61 -5.64
CA LEU A 76 9.89 2.81 -4.92
C LEU A 76 11.20 3.35 -5.50
N ALA A 77 12.18 2.47 -5.75
CA ALA A 77 13.43 2.84 -6.41
C ALA A 77 13.19 3.48 -7.79
N LEU A 78 12.26 2.92 -8.57
CA LEU A 78 11.83 3.50 -9.86
C LEU A 78 11.35 4.96 -9.68
N ARG A 79 10.50 5.24 -8.68
CA ARG A 79 10.01 6.61 -8.44
C ARG A 79 11.12 7.56 -7.99
N GLU A 80 12.01 7.09 -7.11
CA GLU A 80 13.15 7.87 -6.62
C GLU A 80 14.07 8.27 -7.77
N VAL A 81 14.39 7.35 -8.66
CA VAL A 81 15.24 7.63 -9.83
C VAL A 81 14.58 8.63 -10.79
N ILE A 82 13.28 8.47 -11.08
CA ILE A 82 12.55 9.44 -11.92
C ILE A 82 12.57 10.83 -11.29
N GLN A 83 12.34 10.91 -9.97
CA GLN A 83 12.36 12.18 -9.26
C GLN A 83 13.75 12.81 -9.28
N GLY A 84 14.81 12.04 -9.03
CA GLY A 84 16.19 12.53 -9.08
C GLY A 84 16.59 13.03 -10.47
N LEU A 85 16.20 12.32 -11.54
CA LEU A 85 16.38 12.78 -12.92
C LEU A 85 15.67 14.12 -13.15
N LYS A 86 14.40 14.23 -12.74
CA LYS A 86 13.63 15.46 -12.90
C LYS A 86 14.26 16.65 -12.17
N GLU A 87 14.70 16.45 -10.94
CA GLU A 87 15.34 17.51 -10.14
C GLU A 87 16.67 17.95 -10.75
N THR A 88 17.53 17.01 -11.11
CA THR A 88 18.88 17.30 -11.65
C THR A 88 18.83 18.02 -12.99
N PHE A 89 17.83 17.72 -13.80
CA PHE A 89 17.61 18.35 -15.11
C PHE A 89 16.58 19.47 -15.09
N CYS A 90 16.14 19.91 -13.91
CA CYS A 90 15.13 20.97 -13.74
C CYS A 90 13.89 20.74 -14.63
N CYS A 91 13.42 19.50 -14.71
CA CYS A 91 12.18 19.12 -15.35
C CYS A 91 11.02 19.44 -14.40
N SER A 92 9.85 19.81 -14.94
CA SER A 92 8.67 20.03 -14.10
C SER A 92 8.30 18.73 -13.36
N PRO A 93 7.96 18.76 -12.06
CA PRO A 93 7.50 17.57 -11.34
C PRO A 93 6.31 16.88 -12.03
N ALA A 94 5.44 17.67 -12.66
CA ALA A 94 4.26 17.20 -13.39
C ALA A 94 4.55 16.73 -14.84
N SER A 95 5.75 16.97 -15.37
CA SER A 95 6.11 16.52 -16.71
C SER A 95 6.29 14.99 -16.77
N SER A 96 6.09 14.40 -17.94
CA SER A 96 6.40 12.99 -18.17
C SER A 96 7.91 12.76 -18.12
N LEU A 97 8.34 11.53 -17.86
CA LEU A 97 9.72 11.11 -17.99
C LEU A 97 10.22 11.34 -19.41
N SER A 98 9.41 11.04 -20.44
CA SER A 98 9.80 11.22 -21.84
C SER A 98 10.21 12.66 -22.18
N VAL A 99 9.48 13.66 -21.64
CA VAL A 99 9.82 15.09 -21.80
C VAL A 99 11.12 15.42 -21.08
N CYS A 100 11.36 14.84 -19.91
CA CYS A 100 12.61 15.04 -19.19
C CYS A 100 13.80 14.41 -19.91
N ILE A 101 13.63 13.20 -20.48
CA ILE A 101 14.64 12.55 -21.30
C ILE A 101 14.92 13.37 -22.57
N GLU A 102 13.89 13.86 -23.26
CA GLU A 102 14.06 14.74 -24.43
C GLU A 102 14.91 15.97 -24.08
N LYS A 103 14.67 16.59 -22.93
CA LYS A 103 15.48 17.72 -22.45
C LYS A 103 16.95 17.32 -22.24
N ILE A 104 17.23 16.14 -21.68
CA ILE A 104 18.59 15.62 -21.53
C ILE A 104 19.25 15.45 -22.91
N LEU A 105 18.53 14.88 -23.88
CA LEU A 105 19.03 14.68 -25.24
C LEU A 105 19.35 16.02 -25.92
N GLN A 106 18.50 17.04 -25.71
CA GLN A 106 18.72 18.39 -26.24
C GLN A 106 19.90 19.10 -25.56
N GLU A 107 20.02 19.03 -24.23
CA GLU A 107 21.12 19.63 -23.46
C GLU A 107 22.49 19.08 -23.89
N TYR A 108 22.54 17.79 -24.27
CA TYR A 108 23.78 17.11 -24.67
C TYR A 108 23.81 16.66 -26.14
N ARG A 109 23.15 17.40 -27.03
CA ARG A 109 23.13 17.05 -28.47
C ARG A 109 24.54 16.87 -29.07
N ALA A 110 25.49 17.70 -28.64
CA ALA A 110 26.89 17.60 -29.07
C ALA A 110 27.59 16.29 -28.68
N CYS A 111 27.03 15.54 -27.73
CA CYS A 111 27.58 14.28 -27.23
C CYS A 111 26.99 13.03 -27.94
N ASN A 112 26.20 13.20 -29.01
CA ASN A 112 25.59 12.09 -29.74
C ASN A 112 24.84 11.11 -28.80
N VAL A 113 24.12 11.67 -27.82
CA VAL A 113 23.33 10.92 -26.83
C VAL A 113 22.03 10.44 -27.45
N GLN A 114 21.64 9.20 -27.15
CA GLN A 114 20.40 8.59 -27.66
C GLN A 114 19.84 7.57 -26.67
N VAL A 115 18.53 7.36 -26.70
CA VAL A 115 17.89 6.25 -25.99
C VAL A 115 17.93 5.00 -26.85
N HIS A 116 18.43 3.90 -26.30
CA HIS A 116 18.37 2.58 -26.90
C HIS A 116 17.38 1.71 -26.15
N MET A 117 16.63 0.90 -26.90
CA MET A 117 15.71 -0.09 -26.35
C MET A 117 15.85 -1.43 -27.04
N GLU A 118 15.86 -2.50 -26.23
CA GLU A 118 15.82 -3.88 -26.68
C GLU A 118 14.85 -4.67 -25.79
N GLY A 119 13.66 -4.97 -26.33
CA GLY A 119 12.57 -5.56 -25.55
C GLY A 119 12.18 -4.68 -24.36
N TYR A 120 12.31 -5.21 -23.14
CA TYR A 120 12.05 -4.48 -21.90
C TYR A 120 13.27 -3.74 -21.34
N ARG A 121 14.40 -3.79 -22.03
CA ARG A 121 15.64 -3.13 -21.62
C ARG A 121 15.75 -1.80 -22.31
N PHE A 122 16.23 -0.80 -21.57
CA PHE A 122 16.57 0.50 -22.12
C PHE A 122 17.83 1.08 -21.49
N GLU A 123 18.51 1.94 -22.24
CA GLU A 123 19.69 2.67 -21.77
C GLU A 123 19.84 4.02 -22.46
N LEU A 124 20.66 4.89 -21.87
CA LEU A 124 21.09 6.14 -22.47
C LEU A 124 22.49 5.95 -23.05
N ALA A 125 22.58 5.75 -24.36
CA ALA A 125 23.83 5.52 -25.07
C ALA A 125 24.50 6.84 -25.45
N VAL A 126 25.80 6.94 -25.24
CA VAL A 126 26.63 8.11 -25.58
C VAL A 126 27.82 7.62 -26.41
N ARG A 127 28.10 8.29 -27.53
CA ARG A 127 29.16 7.86 -28.47
C ARG A 127 30.49 8.62 -28.33
N GLU A 128 30.51 9.68 -27.52
CA GLU A 128 31.73 10.47 -27.30
C GLU A 128 32.68 9.84 -26.28
N LYS A 129 33.98 10.08 -26.47
CA LYS A 129 35.04 9.63 -25.55
C LYS A 129 35.06 10.42 -24.24
N GLU A 130 34.81 11.71 -24.31
CA GLU A 130 34.72 12.59 -23.14
C GLU A 130 33.25 12.95 -22.87
N VAL A 131 32.71 12.34 -21.82
CA VAL A 131 31.30 12.53 -21.43
C VAL A 131 31.26 13.47 -20.22
N PRO A 132 30.47 14.56 -20.26
CA PRO A 132 30.27 15.43 -19.10
C PRO A 132 29.77 14.67 -17.87
N GLU A 133 30.24 15.01 -16.68
CA GLU A 133 29.90 14.29 -15.44
C GLU A 133 28.39 14.20 -15.18
N LYS A 134 27.65 15.29 -15.45
CA LYS A 134 26.18 15.30 -15.32
C LYS A 134 25.49 14.36 -16.31
N LEU A 135 26.06 14.15 -17.50
CA LEU A 135 25.57 13.17 -18.47
C LEU A 135 25.92 11.74 -18.05
N LYS A 136 27.13 11.48 -17.54
CA LYS A 136 27.49 10.16 -16.97
C LYS A 136 26.55 9.77 -15.83
N TRP A 137 26.23 10.72 -14.95
CA TRP A 137 25.26 10.52 -13.89
C TRP A 137 23.88 10.17 -14.45
N ALA A 138 23.42 10.87 -15.49
CA ALA A 138 22.16 10.54 -16.16
C ALA A 138 22.16 9.12 -16.75
N GLN A 139 23.25 8.70 -17.40
CA GLN A 139 23.39 7.33 -17.91
C GLN A 139 23.28 6.30 -16.80
N GLN A 140 23.95 6.53 -15.67
CA GLN A 140 23.85 5.68 -14.49
C GLN A 140 22.40 5.62 -13.99
N GLN A 141 21.75 6.77 -13.81
CA GLN A 141 20.35 6.81 -13.35
C GLN A 141 19.40 6.11 -14.31
N VAL A 142 19.56 6.24 -15.63
CA VAL A 142 18.74 5.50 -16.60
C VAL A 142 19.00 3.99 -16.49
N GLY A 143 20.23 3.57 -16.20
CA GLY A 143 20.56 2.17 -15.90
C GLY A 143 19.89 1.66 -14.61
N GLU A 144 19.89 2.46 -13.54
CA GLU A 144 19.19 2.17 -12.29
C GLU A 144 17.67 2.09 -12.52
N LEU A 145 17.12 3.00 -13.32
CA LEU A 145 15.71 3.03 -13.71
C LEU A 145 15.34 1.75 -14.45
N ASN A 146 16.14 1.36 -15.45
CA ASN A 146 15.95 0.11 -16.20
C ASN A 146 15.98 -1.11 -15.26
N ARG A 147 16.94 -1.18 -14.33
CA ARG A 147 17.01 -2.27 -13.35
C ARG A 147 15.76 -2.33 -12.48
N ALA A 148 15.31 -1.20 -11.96
CA ALA A 148 14.11 -1.11 -11.12
C ALA A 148 12.84 -1.50 -11.90
N THR A 149 12.67 -1.02 -13.13
CA THR A 149 11.57 -1.39 -14.02
C THR A 149 11.53 -2.90 -14.27
N LEU A 150 12.67 -3.52 -14.60
CA LEU A 150 12.76 -4.97 -14.78
C LEU A 150 12.48 -5.72 -13.48
N GLY A 151 12.93 -5.20 -12.34
CA GLY A 151 12.64 -5.75 -11.01
C GLY A 151 11.13 -5.90 -10.77
N VAL A 152 10.38 -4.81 -11.00
CA VAL A 152 8.91 -4.81 -10.86
C VAL A 152 8.24 -5.83 -11.78
N ILE A 153 8.60 -5.84 -13.06
CA ILE A 153 7.98 -6.71 -14.08
C ILE A 153 8.31 -8.19 -13.81
N SER A 154 9.55 -8.49 -13.43
CA SER A 154 10.00 -9.87 -13.22
C SER A 154 9.27 -10.59 -12.08
N MET A 155 8.70 -9.84 -11.13
CA MET A 155 7.96 -10.40 -9.99
C MET A 155 6.46 -10.54 -10.27
N GLU A 156 5.93 -9.87 -11.30
CA GLU A 156 4.49 -9.69 -11.52
C GLU A 156 3.76 -11.03 -11.69
N THR A 157 4.18 -11.85 -12.66
CA THR A 157 3.50 -13.13 -12.95
C THR A 157 3.53 -14.08 -11.76
N LYS A 158 4.71 -14.28 -11.15
CA LYS A 158 4.88 -15.16 -9.98
C LYS A 158 4.00 -14.72 -8.81
N LEU A 159 3.96 -13.40 -8.55
CA LEU A 159 3.16 -12.86 -7.47
C LEU A 159 1.67 -13.03 -7.72
N GLN A 160 1.20 -12.73 -8.94
CA GLN A 160 -0.20 -12.93 -9.34
C GLN A 160 -0.63 -14.41 -9.20
N GLU A 161 0.22 -15.35 -9.61
CA GLU A 161 -0.07 -16.79 -9.46
C GLU A 161 -0.23 -17.20 -7.99
N MET A 162 0.68 -16.76 -7.11
CA MET A 162 0.58 -17.07 -5.68
C MET A 162 -0.66 -16.44 -5.04
N ILE A 163 -0.95 -15.18 -5.38
CA ILE A 163 -2.15 -14.47 -4.90
C ILE A 163 -3.40 -15.20 -5.37
N HIS A 164 -3.53 -15.51 -6.67
CA HIS A 164 -4.67 -16.23 -7.21
C HIS A 164 -4.83 -17.61 -6.57
N SER A 165 -3.73 -18.33 -6.33
CA SER A 165 -3.77 -19.63 -5.64
C SER A 165 -4.38 -19.51 -4.24
N VAL A 166 -4.08 -18.44 -3.49
CA VAL A 166 -4.70 -18.21 -2.16
C VAL A 166 -6.17 -17.89 -2.31
N LEU A 167 -6.51 -16.92 -3.16
CA LEU A 167 -7.87 -16.41 -3.28
C LEU A 167 -8.86 -17.46 -3.81
N GLN A 168 -8.44 -18.29 -4.77
CA GLN A 168 -9.26 -19.36 -5.33
C GLN A 168 -9.42 -20.57 -4.40
N ASN A 169 -8.50 -20.78 -3.46
CA ASN A 169 -8.53 -21.91 -2.54
C ASN A 169 -8.84 -21.50 -1.09
N GLN A 170 -9.40 -20.31 -0.88
CA GLN A 170 -9.66 -19.74 0.44
C GLN A 170 -10.42 -20.71 1.37
N ASP A 171 -11.50 -21.33 0.90
CA ASP A 171 -12.30 -22.24 1.73
C ASP A 171 -11.51 -23.47 2.17
N LYS A 172 -10.72 -24.05 1.25
CA LYS A 172 -9.83 -25.18 1.56
C LYS A 172 -8.72 -24.80 2.54
N LEU A 173 -8.24 -23.56 2.49
CA LEU A 173 -7.26 -23.06 3.47
C LEU A 173 -7.89 -22.93 4.86
N ILE A 174 -9.12 -22.44 4.93
CA ILE A 174 -9.89 -22.33 6.17
C ILE A 174 -10.13 -23.72 6.76
N GLU A 175 -10.58 -24.69 5.96
CA GLU A 175 -10.78 -26.08 6.41
C GLU A 175 -9.48 -26.68 6.97
N LYS A 176 -8.35 -26.46 6.31
CA LYS A 176 -7.04 -26.96 6.78
C LYS A 176 -6.62 -26.36 8.11
N VAL A 177 -6.89 -25.06 8.33
CA VAL A 177 -6.60 -24.41 9.62
C VAL A 177 -7.56 -24.88 10.70
N LYS A 178 -8.84 -25.13 10.36
CA LYS A 178 -9.84 -25.71 11.27
C LYS A 178 -9.54 -27.14 11.69
N ALA A 179 -8.90 -27.91 10.83
CA ALA A 179 -8.52 -29.29 11.09
C ALA A 179 -7.30 -29.41 12.02
N VAL A 180 -6.58 -28.31 12.30
CA VAL A 180 -5.51 -28.32 13.31
C VAL A 180 -6.20 -28.42 14.67
N ASN A 181 -6.11 -29.57 15.32
CA ASN A 181 -6.73 -29.81 16.62
C ASN A 181 -6.01 -29.01 17.73
N LEU A 182 -6.25 -27.70 17.77
CA LEU A 182 -5.68 -26.75 18.73
C LEU A 182 -6.65 -26.51 19.89
N GLU A 183 -6.13 -25.94 20.97
CA GLU A 183 -6.96 -25.37 22.03
C GLU A 183 -7.83 -24.23 21.48
N TYR A 184 -9.02 -24.06 22.05
CA TYR A 184 -10.05 -23.15 21.54
C TYR A 184 -9.55 -21.72 21.27
N LEU A 185 -8.78 -21.13 22.19
CA LEU A 185 -8.26 -19.77 22.04
C LEU A 185 -7.20 -19.67 20.93
N ASP A 186 -6.35 -20.70 20.80
CA ASP A 186 -5.39 -20.77 19.72
C ASP A 186 -6.07 -20.96 18.37
N GLN A 187 -7.14 -21.75 18.32
CA GLN A 187 -7.96 -21.94 17.14
C GLN A 187 -8.55 -20.61 16.65
N ILE A 188 -9.15 -19.82 17.55
CA ILE A 188 -9.67 -18.48 17.23
C ILE A 188 -8.55 -17.58 16.67
N ARG A 189 -7.37 -17.60 17.31
CA ARG A 189 -6.24 -16.77 16.90
C ARG A 189 -5.75 -17.11 15.49
N VAL A 190 -5.57 -18.40 15.18
CA VAL A 190 -5.06 -18.80 13.86
C VAL A 190 -6.08 -18.62 12.75
N GLU A 191 -7.37 -18.82 13.02
CA GLU A 191 -8.45 -18.52 12.07
C GLU A 191 -8.55 -17.02 11.79
N GLY A 192 -8.48 -16.19 12.83
CA GLY A 192 -8.45 -14.74 12.70
C GLY A 192 -7.26 -14.27 11.86
N ASN A 193 -6.06 -14.81 12.14
CA ASN A 193 -4.86 -14.51 11.36
C ASN A 193 -4.99 -14.91 9.89
N LEU A 194 -5.58 -16.08 9.59
CA LEU A 194 -5.82 -16.51 8.21
C LEU A 194 -6.75 -15.55 7.47
N GLN A 195 -7.86 -15.15 8.11
CA GLN A 195 -8.82 -14.23 7.51
C GLN A 195 -8.22 -12.86 7.24
N GLU A 196 -7.45 -12.32 8.19
CA GLU A 196 -6.71 -11.08 8.00
C GLU A 196 -5.70 -11.19 6.85
N ASN A 197 -4.91 -12.25 6.81
CA ASN A 197 -3.94 -12.46 5.73
C ASN A 197 -4.61 -12.52 4.35
N ILE A 198 -5.78 -13.15 4.22
CA ILE A 198 -6.50 -13.21 2.95
C ILE A 198 -6.96 -11.81 2.52
N GLN A 199 -7.44 -10.98 3.46
CA GLN A 199 -7.80 -9.59 3.15
C GLN A 199 -6.58 -8.78 2.70
N ASP A 200 -5.46 -8.96 3.40
CA ASP A 200 -4.19 -8.32 3.09
C ASP A 200 -3.65 -8.76 1.72
N VAL A 201 -3.80 -10.03 1.35
CA VAL A 201 -3.45 -10.56 0.02
C VAL A 201 -4.31 -9.95 -1.09
N ARG A 202 -5.62 -9.73 -0.87
CA ARG A 202 -6.49 -9.04 -1.84
C ARG A 202 -6.03 -7.60 -2.07
N LEU A 203 -5.61 -6.91 -1.01
CA LEU A 203 -5.11 -5.55 -1.12
C LEU A 203 -3.73 -5.51 -1.81
N ALA A 204 -2.87 -6.48 -1.51
CA ALA A 204 -1.59 -6.66 -2.19
C ALA A 204 -1.77 -6.87 -3.71
N GLU A 205 -2.82 -7.58 -4.14
CA GLU A 205 -3.16 -7.74 -5.55
C GLU A 205 -3.39 -6.38 -6.25
N GLN A 206 -4.15 -5.49 -5.61
CA GLN A 206 -4.45 -4.17 -6.16
C GLN A 206 -3.20 -3.30 -6.30
N TYR A 207 -2.36 -3.28 -5.26
CA TYR A 207 -1.10 -2.54 -5.32
C TYR A 207 -0.10 -3.15 -6.30
N SER A 208 -0.03 -4.47 -6.41
CA SER A 208 0.84 -5.15 -7.38
C SER A 208 0.51 -4.73 -8.81
N LYS A 209 -0.78 -4.65 -9.16
CA LYS A 209 -1.23 -4.16 -10.48
C LYS A 209 -0.81 -2.71 -10.72
N GLN A 210 -0.96 -1.83 -9.73
CA GLN A 210 -0.51 -0.44 -9.83
C GLN A 210 1.00 -0.33 -10.05
N TYR A 211 1.80 -1.14 -9.34
CA TYR A 211 3.25 -1.16 -9.55
C TYR A 211 3.61 -1.62 -10.97
N GLY A 212 2.94 -2.66 -11.47
CA GLY A 212 3.08 -3.11 -12.86
C GLY A 212 2.71 -2.02 -13.86
N GLU A 213 1.62 -1.28 -13.64
CA GLU A 213 1.20 -0.17 -14.49
C GLU A 213 2.23 0.97 -14.52
N GLU A 214 2.83 1.31 -13.38
CA GLU A 214 3.88 2.32 -13.28
C GLU A 214 5.15 1.90 -14.05
N ALA A 215 5.60 0.65 -13.88
CA ALA A 215 6.74 0.11 -14.62
C ALA A 215 6.48 0.09 -16.14
N ASN A 216 5.27 -0.31 -16.55
CA ASN A 216 4.85 -0.29 -17.95
C ASN A 216 4.74 1.14 -18.50
N SER A 217 4.39 2.13 -17.68
CA SER A 217 4.42 3.55 -18.09
C SER A 217 5.84 3.98 -18.43
N VAL A 218 6.81 3.64 -17.58
CA VAL A 218 8.23 3.94 -17.85
C VAL A 218 8.67 3.34 -19.19
N LEU A 219 8.34 2.08 -19.45
CA LEU A 219 8.69 1.44 -20.73
C LEU A 219 8.09 2.17 -21.93
N ARG A 220 6.81 2.58 -21.85
CA ARG A 220 6.17 3.37 -22.92
C ARG A 220 6.83 4.72 -23.09
N GLU A 221 7.15 5.40 -22.00
CA GLU A 221 7.79 6.72 -22.02
C GLU A 221 9.21 6.66 -22.58
N MET A 222 10.00 5.65 -22.20
CA MET A 222 11.32 5.39 -22.78
C MET A 222 11.23 5.02 -24.26
N SER A 223 10.21 4.24 -24.65
CA SER A 223 9.97 3.88 -26.06
C SER A 223 9.62 5.11 -26.90
N ASN A 224 8.85 6.04 -26.35
CA ASN A 224 8.56 7.32 -27.01
C ASN A 224 9.82 8.18 -27.14
N SER A 225 10.85 7.93 -26.32
CA SER A 225 12.15 8.58 -26.41
C SER A 225 13.12 7.92 -27.41
N VAL A 226 12.80 6.74 -27.94
CA VAL A 226 13.57 6.10 -29.00
C VAL A 226 13.34 6.84 -30.31
N GLY A 227 14.42 7.14 -31.04
CA GLY A 227 14.32 7.82 -32.34
C GLY A 227 14.30 9.36 -32.26
N PHE A 228 14.49 9.96 -31.08
CA PHE A 228 15.02 11.32 -30.99
C PHE A 228 16.49 11.31 -31.43
N THR A 229 16.71 11.15 -32.72
CA THR A 229 17.97 11.43 -33.41
C THR A 229 17.85 12.82 -34.02
N LEU A 230 18.60 13.79 -33.50
CA LEU A 230 18.63 15.16 -34.00
C LEU A 230 19.91 15.47 -34.76
#